data_AF-A0A5N8HHQ6-F1
#
_entry.id   AF-A0A5N8HHQ6-F1
#
_cell.length_a   1.000
_cell.length_b   1.000
_cell.length_c   1.000
_cell.angle_alpha   90.00
_cell.angle_beta   90.00
_cell.angle_gamma   90.00
#
_symmetry.space_group_name_H-M   'P 1'
#
loop_
_entity.id
_entity.type
_entity.pdbx_description
1 polymer ?
#
loop_
_entity_poly.entity_id
_entity_poly.type
_entity_poly.pdbx_seq_one_letter_code
_entity_poly.pdbx_strand_id
1 'polypeptide(L)'
;MESSLRIVAITNCPAGIAHTYMVAEALEQKARSLGHTIKVETQGSSGVENRLSSEEIAAADYVILATGRGLSGDDRARFAGKKVYEIAISQALKNIDQIFSELPTNSQLFAADSGVKLGKQEVQSGSVMSHLMAGVSAALPFVIGGGILVALANMLVQFGLPYTDMSKGAPSFTWVVESIGYLGFT
;
A
#
# COMPACT_ATOMS: atom_id res chain seq x y z
N MET A 1 4.15 8.64 -35.01
CA MET A 1 3.17 9.35 -34.17
C MET A 1 3.36 8.86 -32.75
N GLU A 2 4.18 9.54 -31.95
CA GLU A 2 4.12 9.28 -30.51
C GLU A 2 2.76 9.79 -30.01
N SER A 3 1.99 8.89 -29.40
CA SER A 3 0.69 9.21 -28.82
C SER A 3 0.94 10.09 -27.59
N SER A 4 0.29 11.25 -27.52
CA SER A 4 0.28 12.08 -26.31
C SER A 4 -0.35 11.27 -25.17
N LEU A 5 0.43 10.94 -24.14
CA LEU A 5 -0.05 10.22 -22.97
C LEU A 5 -0.72 11.18 -21.96
N ARG A 6 -1.72 10.67 -21.25
CA ARG A 6 -2.33 11.31 -20.08
C ARG A 6 -1.76 10.67 -18.82
N ILE A 7 -1.01 11.45 -18.06
CA ILE A 7 -0.32 10.99 -16.87
C ILE A 7 -0.92 11.72 -15.67
N VAL A 8 -1.11 11.00 -14.58
CA VAL A 8 -1.37 11.65 -13.28
C VAL A 8 -0.29 11.22 -12.31
N ALA A 9 0.03 12.07 -11.35
CA ALA A 9 1.05 11.75 -10.36
C ALA A 9 0.66 12.18 -8.96
N ILE A 10 1.16 11.46 -7.96
CA ILE A 10 1.21 11.91 -6.57
C ILE A 10 2.67 12.10 -6.19
N THR A 11 2.94 13.24 -5.55
CA THR A 11 4.20 13.48 -4.84
C THR A 11 3.91 13.63 -3.35
N ASN A 12 4.62 12.91 -2.49
CA ASN A 12 4.57 13.17 -1.05
C ASN A 12 5.95 13.08 -0.40
N CYS A 13 6.19 13.92 0.59
CA CYS A 13 7.38 13.83 1.44
C CYS A 13 7.00 14.14 2.90
N PRO A 14 7.23 13.21 3.84
CA PRO A 14 6.89 13.43 5.25
C PRO A 14 7.80 14.46 5.93
N ALA A 15 8.98 14.72 5.38
CA ALA A 15 10.00 15.60 5.95
C ALA A 15 9.76 17.10 5.67
N GLY A 16 8.86 17.44 4.74
CA GLY A 16 8.55 18.83 4.38
C GLY A 16 8.05 18.97 2.94
N ILE A 17 7.82 20.22 2.52
CA ILE A 17 7.19 20.53 1.23
C ILE A 17 8.17 20.63 0.04
N ALA A 18 9.47 20.84 0.30
CA ALA A 18 10.45 21.14 -0.75
C ALA A 18 10.55 20.03 -1.80
N HIS A 19 10.84 18.79 -1.37
CA HIS A 19 10.95 17.67 -2.31
C HIS A 19 9.62 17.36 -3.02
N THR A 20 8.49 17.55 -2.35
CA THR A 20 7.16 17.38 -2.95
C THR A 20 6.99 18.31 -4.15
N TYR A 21 7.23 19.62 -3.98
CA TYR A 21 7.09 20.58 -5.07
C TYR A 21 8.18 20.46 -6.14
N MET A 22 9.44 20.24 -5.74
CA MET A 22 10.55 20.10 -6.69
C MET A 22 10.33 18.91 -7.63
N VAL A 23 9.88 17.77 -7.10
CA VAL A 23 9.58 16.59 -7.92
C VAL A 23 8.35 16.84 -8.78
N ALA A 24 7.30 17.48 -8.25
CA ALA A 24 6.11 17.79 -9.02
C ALA A 24 6.42 18.66 -10.23
N GLU A 25 7.17 19.74 -10.03
CA GLU A 25 7.56 20.65 -11.11
C GLU A 25 8.47 19.96 -12.14
N ALA A 26 9.42 19.13 -11.69
CA ALA A 26 10.29 18.38 -12.60
C ALA A 26 9.50 17.38 -13.46
N LEU A 27 8.52 16.68 -12.88
CA LEU A 27 7.61 15.79 -13.62
C LEU A 27 6.79 16.57 -14.65
N GLU A 28 6.26 17.73 -14.28
CA GLU A 28 5.50 18.59 -15.19
C GLU A 28 6.33 19.10 -16.37
N GLN A 29 7.54 19.60 -16.09
CA GLN A 29 8.45 20.08 -17.13
C GLN A 29 8.83 18.94 -18.07
N LYS A 30 9.14 17.75 -17.55
CA LYS A 30 9.52 16.61 -18.37
C LYS A 30 8.36 16.11 -19.23
N ALA A 31 7.15 15.97 -18.67
CA ALA A 31 5.98 15.57 -19.45
C ALA A 31 5.70 16.55 -20.59
N ARG A 32 5.74 17.87 -20.32
CA ARG A 32 5.57 18.90 -21.35
C ARG A 32 6.63 18.82 -22.43
N SER A 33 7.89 18.56 -22.07
CA SER A 33 8.99 18.39 -23.04
C SER A 33 8.80 17.20 -23.98
N LEU A 34 8.12 16.15 -23.52
CA LEU A 34 7.77 14.96 -24.29
C LEU A 34 6.42 15.06 -25.00
N GLY A 35 5.73 16.20 -24.91
CA GLY A 35 4.40 16.40 -25.51
C GLY A 35 3.30 15.58 -24.82
N HIS A 36 3.49 15.21 -23.56
CA HIS A 36 2.48 14.53 -22.73
C HIS A 36 1.73 15.51 -21.86
N THR A 37 0.52 15.13 -21.46
CA THR A 37 -0.26 15.86 -20.44
C THR A 37 -0.05 15.22 -19.08
N ILE A 38 0.21 16.03 -18.06
CA ILE A 38 0.35 15.55 -16.69
C ILE A 38 -0.39 16.46 -15.71
N LYS A 39 -0.99 15.86 -14.68
CA LYS A 39 -1.45 16.56 -13.48
C LYS A 39 -0.82 15.94 -12.24
N VAL A 40 -0.27 16.76 -11.36
CA VAL A 40 0.41 16.29 -10.14
C VAL A 40 -0.36 16.75 -8.90
N GLU A 41 -0.79 15.79 -8.08
CA GLU A 41 -1.29 16.04 -6.72
C GLU A 41 -0.10 16.05 -5.75
N THR A 42 0.02 17.12 -4.98
CA THR A 42 1.11 17.33 -4.03
C THR A 42 0.57 17.14 -2.61
N GLN A 43 1.15 16.22 -1.87
CA GLN A 43 0.76 15.87 -0.50
C GLN A 43 1.93 16.20 0.45
N GLY A 44 1.85 17.33 1.14
CA GLY A 44 2.90 17.80 2.05
C GLY A 44 2.41 17.95 3.49
N SER A 45 3.26 18.53 4.34
CA SER A 45 2.86 18.92 5.70
C SER A 45 1.74 19.96 5.73
N SER A 46 1.61 20.75 4.65
CA SER A 46 0.56 21.76 4.48
C SER A 46 -0.79 21.18 4.03
N GLY A 47 -0.86 19.87 3.75
CA GLY A 47 -2.05 19.19 3.26
C GLY A 47 -1.93 18.71 1.81
N VAL A 48 -3.09 18.46 1.19
CA VAL A 48 -3.21 18.00 -0.20
C VAL A 48 -3.58 19.17 -1.09
N GLU A 49 -2.78 19.40 -2.14
CA GLU A 49 -3.02 20.42 -3.17
C GLU A 49 -3.14 19.75 -4.53
N ASN A 50 -3.85 20.40 -5.45
CA ASN A 50 -4.09 19.91 -6.82
C ASN A 50 -4.66 18.49 -6.89
N ARG A 51 -5.55 18.16 -5.94
CA ARG A 51 -6.14 16.83 -5.80
C ARG A 51 -6.70 16.32 -7.13
N LEU A 52 -6.33 15.09 -7.49
CA LEU A 52 -6.78 14.43 -8.71
C LEU A 52 -8.26 14.06 -8.60
N SER A 53 -9.05 14.40 -9.62
CA SER A 53 -10.45 13.99 -9.71
C SER A 53 -10.57 12.53 -10.17
N SER A 54 -11.74 11.93 -9.96
CA SER A 54 -12.04 10.58 -10.46
C SER A 54 -11.90 10.49 -11.98
N GLU A 55 -12.31 11.53 -12.69
CA GLU A 55 -12.29 11.59 -14.16
C GLU A 55 -10.86 11.66 -14.68
N GLU A 56 -10.00 12.42 -14.01
CA GLU A 56 -8.59 12.56 -14.38
C GLU A 56 -7.84 11.24 -14.18
N ILE A 57 -8.09 10.56 -13.05
CA ILE A 57 -7.51 9.23 -12.80
C ILE A 57 -8.05 8.22 -13.82
N ALA A 58 -9.36 8.24 -14.09
CA ALA A 58 -10.00 7.36 -15.07
C ALA A 58 -9.46 7.57 -16.49
N ALA A 59 -9.16 8.80 -16.88
CA ALA A 59 -8.60 9.15 -18.19
C ALA A 59 -7.08 8.96 -18.31
N ALA A 60 -6.38 8.71 -17.20
CA ALA A 60 -4.93 8.52 -17.20
C ALA A 60 -4.53 7.15 -17.77
N ASP A 61 -3.51 7.17 -18.63
CA ASP A 61 -2.82 6.00 -19.16
C ASP A 61 -1.86 5.40 -18.12
N TYR A 62 -1.17 6.28 -17.39
CA TYR A 62 -0.21 5.93 -16.35
C TYR A 62 -0.36 6.82 -15.11
N VAL A 63 -0.04 6.25 -13.97
CA VAL A 63 -0.03 6.91 -12.67
C VAL A 63 1.39 6.84 -12.11
N ILE A 64 1.99 7.97 -11.74
CA ILE A 64 3.30 8.02 -11.09
C ILE A 64 3.12 8.28 -9.60
N LEU A 65 3.64 7.40 -8.75
CA LEU A 65 3.57 7.54 -7.31
C LEU A 65 4.98 7.77 -6.76
N ALA A 66 5.34 9.04 -6.64
CA ALA A 66 6.61 9.47 -6.05
C ALA A 66 6.40 9.74 -4.55
N THR A 67 6.55 8.73 -3.70
CA THR A 67 6.12 8.81 -2.30
C THR A 67 7.31 8.69 -1.33
N GLY A 68 7.30 9.49 -0.26
CA GLY A 68 8.23 9.37 0.87
C GLY A 68 7.60 8.70 2.09
N ARG A 69 6.26 8.74 2.17
CA ARG A 69 5.42 7.99 3.09
C ARG A 69 4.44 7.19 2.24
N GLY A 70 4.12 5.95 2.62
CA GLY A 70 3.15 5.13 1.90
C GLY A 70 1.80 5.83 1.69
N LEU A 71 1.06 5.37 0.69
CA LEU A 71 -0.27 5.90 0.34
C LEU A 71 -1.32 5.60 1.43
N SER A 72 -2.30 6.48 1.55
CA SER A 72 -3.50 6.22 2.36
C SER A 72 -4.37 5.12 1.71
N GLY A 73 -5.24 4.48 2.51
CA GLY A 73 -6.18 3.46 1.99
C GLY A 73 -7.09 4.00 0.89
N ASP A 74 -7.55 5.24 1.04
CA ASP A 74 -8.37 5.94 0.05
C ASP A 74 -7.60 6.20 -1.25
N ASP A 75 -6.34 6.62 -1.16
CA ASP A 75 -5.50 6.80 -2.35
C ASP A 75 -5.27 5.49 -3.08
N ARG A 76 -5.02 4.40 -2.34
CA ARG A 76 -4.86 3.07 -2.95
C ARG A 76 -6.12 2.63 -3.70
N ALA A 77 -7.29 2.91 -3.14
CA ALA A 77 -8.57 2.59 -3.78
C ALA A 77 -8.78 3.41 -5.07
N ARG A 78 -8.39 4.69 -5.07
CA ARG A 78 -8.53 5.59 -6.25
C ARG A 78 -7.72 5.10 -7.46
N PHE A 79 -6.54 4.51 -7.24
CA PHE A 79 -5.66 4.04 -8.33
C PHE A 79 -5.83 2.56 -8.67
N ALA A 80 -6.80 1.87 -8.07
CA ALA A 80 -7.07 0.47 -8.33
C ALA A 80 -7.28 0.19 -9.84
N GLY A 81 -6.54 -0.80 -10.37
CA GLY A 81 -6.63 -1.19 -11.79
C GLY A 81 -5.90 -0.26 -12.76
N LYS A 82 -5.21 0.79 -12.27
CA LYS A 82 -4.38 1.66 -13.10
C LYS A 82 -2.96 1.13 -13.23
N LYS A 83 -2.29 1.49 -14.32
CA LYS A 83 -0.85 1.22 -14.51
C LYS A 83 -0.07 2.23 -13.67
N VAL A 84 0.54 1.75 -12.60
CA VAL A 84 1.24 2.56 -11.61
C VAL A 84 2.75 2.33 -11.70
N TYR A 85 3.51 3.42 -11.73
CA TYR A 85 4.95 3.44 -11.52
C TYR A 85 5.25 4.02 -10.14
N GLU A 86 5.84 3.21 -9.25
CA GLU A 86 6.18 3.65 -7.90
C GLU A 86 7.66 3.97 -7.76
N ILE A 87 7.98 5.09 -7.10
CA ILE A 87 9.34 5.46 -6.79
C ILE A 87 9.41 6.21 -5.46
N ALA A 88 10.50 6.03 -4.72
CA ALA A 88 10.77 6.82 -3.54
C ALA A 88 10.98 8.29 -3.92
N ILE A 89 10.33 9.23 -3.22
CA ILE A 89 10.47 10.68 -3.49
C ILE A 89 11.93 11.14 -3.48
N SER A 90 12.77 10.53 -2.64
CA SER A 90 14.21 10.82 -2.53
C SER A 90 15.01 10.48 -3.79
N GLN A 91 14.51 9.57 -4.62
CA GLN A 91 15.12 9.14 -5.89
C GLN A 91 14.44 9.78 -7.10
N ALA A 92 13.19 10.22 -6.95
CA ALA A 92 12.38 10.70 -8.07
C ALA A 92 13.04 11.87 -8.82
N LEU A 93 13.55 12.87 -8.09
CA LEU A 93 14.13 14.08 -8.70
C LEU A 93 15.35 13.79 -9.58
N LYS A 94 16.19 12.81 -9.19
CA LYS A 94 17.41 12.46 -9.92
C LYS A 94 17.15 11.59 -11.15
N ASN A 95 16.01 10.90 -11.16
CA ASN A 95 15.68 9.87 -12.13
C ASN A 95 14.46 10.26 -13.00
N ILE A 96 14.18 11.56 -13.15
CA ILE A 96 13.01 12.04 -13.92
C ILE A 96 13.02 11.47 -15.34
N ASP A 97 14.14 11.51 -16.05
CA ASP A 97 14.24 10.94 -17.39
C ASP A 97 13.94 9.44 -17.42
N GLN A 98 14.47 8.71 -16.44
CA GLN A 98 14.27 7.26 -16.32
C GLN A 98 12.80 6.92 -16.05
N ILE A 99 12.14 7.64 -15.14
CA ILE A 99 10.72 7.44 -14.81
C ILE A 99 9.89 7.42 -16.09
N PHE A 100 10.01 8.45 -16.95
CA PHE A 100 9.24 8.53 -18.18
C PHE A 100 9.61 7.45 -19.21
N SER A 101 10.90 7.09 -19.32
CA SER A 101 11.34 6.03 -20.23
C SER A 101 10.83 4.64 -19.83
N GLU A 102 10.65 4.42 -18.52
CA GLU A 102 10.25 3.13 -17.97
C GLU A 102 8.75 2.97 -17.76
N LEU A 103 7.94 4.04 -17.94
CA LEU A 103 6.48 3.96 -17.80
C LEU A 103 5.87 2.76 -18.54
N PRO A 104 6.22 2.45 -19.81
CA PRO A 104 5.61 1.33 -20.52
C PRO A 104 6.03 -0.05 -20.01
N THR A 105 7.23 -0.17 -19.44
CA THR A 105 7.86 -1.46 -19.12
C THR A 105 7.73 -1.82 -17.64
N ASN A 106 7.81 -0.83 -16.75
CA ASN A 106 7.92 -1.02 -15.32
C ASN A 106 6.64 -0.62 -14.55
N SER A 107 5.63 -0.07 -15.23
CA SER A 107 4.34 0.19 -14.59
C SER A 107 3.55 -1.10 -14.40
N GLN A 108 3.10 -1.35 -13.18
CA GLN A 108 2.33 -2.54 -12.82
C GLN A 108 0.85 -2.19 -12.62
N LEU A 109 -0.04 -3.15 -12.89
CA LEU A 109 -1.45 -2.98 -12.56
C LEU A 109 -1.60 -2.91 -11.04
N PHE A 110 -2.06 -1.76 -10.56
CA PHE A 110 -2.16 -1.50 -9.14
C PHE A 110 -3.33 -2.27 -8.54
N ALA A 111 -3.03 -3.29 -7.75
CA ALA A 111 -4.03 -4.00 -6.97
C ALA A 111 -4.38 -3.14 -5.74
N ALA A 112 -5.67 -2.80 -5.58
CA ALA A 112 -6.18 -2.17 -4.36
C ALA A 112 -5.85 -2.98 -3.09
N ASP A 113 -5.58 -4.28 -3.25
CA ASP A 113 -5.34 -5.22 -2.18
C ASP A 113 -4.03 -5.98 -2.41
N SER A 114 -3.00 -5.60 -1.66
CA SER A 114 -1.93 -6.51 -1.25
C SER A 114 -2.09 -6.83 0.24
N GLY A 115 -3.33 -6.88 0.73
CA GLY A 115 -3.72 -7.68 1.87
C GLY A 115 -4.09 -9.08 1.39
N VAL A 116 -3.71 -10.10 2.15
CA VAL A 116 -4.10 -11.49 1.92
C VAL A 116 -5.58 -11.57 1.57
N LYS A 117 -5.93 -12.12 0.40
CA LYS A 117 -7.32 -12.23 -0.07
C LYS A 117 -8.11 -13.18 0.84
N LEU A 118 -8.76 -12.62 1.85
CA LEU A 118 -9.88 -13.25 2.55
C LEU A 118 -11.13 -13.09 1.66
N GLY A 119 -11.87 -14.19 1.46
CA GLY A 119 -13.05 -14.23 0.59
C GLY A 119 -14.05 -13.12 0.94
N LYS A 120 -14.50 -12.38 -0.07
CA LYS A 120 -15.44 -11.26 0.08
C LYS A 120 -16.85 -11.82 0.22
N GLN A 121 -17.44 -11.73 1.41
CA GLN A 121 -18.87 -11.96 1.61
C GLN A 121 -19.56 -10.61 1.67
N GLU A 122 -20.35 -10.28 0.64
CA GLU A 122 -21.16 -9.05 0.59
C GLU A 122 -22.23 -9.09 1.68
N VAL A 123 -22.18 -8.13 2.60
CA VAL A 123 -23.26 -7.87 3.56
C VAL A 123 -23.83 -6.50 3.26
N GLN A 124 -25.12 -6.47 2.89
CA GLN A 124 -25.87 -5.26 2.58
C GLN A 124 -25.88 -4.28 3.76
N SER A 125 -25.54 -3.04 3.45
CA SER A 125 -25.39 -1.92 4.39
C SER A 125 -26.74 -1.45 4.92
N GLY A 126 -26.89 -1.36 6.25
CA GLY A 126 -28.00 -0.64 6.90
C GLY A 126 -28.56 -1.26 8.19
N SER A 127 -28.09 -2.41 8.64
CA SER A 127 -28.63 -3.10 9.82
C SER A 127 -27.67 -3.03 11.01
N VAL A 128 -28.16 -3.06 12.24
CA VAL A 128 -27.33 -3.29 13.46
C VAL A 128 -26.43 -4.53 13.27
N MET A 129 -26.90 -5.49 12.46
CA MET A 129 -26.14 -6.67 12.06
C MET A 129 -24.87 -6.34 11.25
N SER A 130 -24.83 -5.28 10.44
CA SER A 130 -23.62 -4.89 9.70
C SER A 130 -22.54 -4.32 10.62
N HIS A 131 -22.92 -3.69 11.74
CA HIS A 131 -21.95 -3.23 12.74
C HIS A 131 -21.38 -4.38 13.58
N LEU A 132 -22.22 -5.36 13.93
CA LEU A 132 -21.75 -6.57 14.60
C LEU A 132 -20.82 -7.40 13.70
N MET A 133 -21.21 -7.57 12.42
CA MET A 133 -20.43 -8.30 11.43
C MET A 133 -19.12 -7.58 11.05
N ALA A 134 -19.10 -6.24 11.06
CA ALA A 134 -17.86 -5.48 10.89
C ALA A 134 -16.86 -5.75 12.04
N GLY A 135 -17.34 -5.84 13.28
CA GLY A 135 -16.50 -6.19 14.44
C GLY A 135 -15.90 -7.59 14.33
N VAL A 136 -16.72 -8.59 13.97
CA VAL A 136 -16.25 -9.97 13.78
C VAL A 136 -15.28 -10.07 12.59
N SER A 137 -15.57 -9.39 11.49
CA SER A 137 -14.69 -9.38 10.31
C SER A 137 -13.34 -8.71 10.59
N ALA A 138 -13.31 -7.68 11.44
CA ALA A 138 -12.06 -7.04 11.88
C ALA A 138 -11.21 -7.95 12.78
N ALA A 139 -11.82 -8.84 13.57
CA ALA A 139 -11.12 -9.82 14.41
C ALA A 139 -10.60 -11.04 13.62
N LEU A 140 -11.22 -11.34 12.47
CA LEU A 140 -10.95 -12.55 11.69
C LEU A 140 -9.47 -12.74 11.29
N PRO A 141 -8.72 -11.71 10.84
CA PRO A 141 -7.29 -11.87 10.52
C PRO A 141 -6.43 -12.24 11.73
N PHE A 142 -6.76 -11.72 12.92
CA PHE A 142 -6.03 -12.00 14.16
C PHE A 142 -6.28 -13.43 14.63
N VAL A 143 -7.53 -13.88 14.59
CA VAL A 143 -7.91 -15.26 14.93
C VAL A 143 -7.26 -16.28 13.99
N ILE A 144 -7.27 -16.01 12.69
CA ILE A 144 -6.65 -16.88 11.69
C ILE A 144 -5.12 -16.91 11.87
N GLY A 145 -4.49 -15.75 12.05
CA GLY A 145 -3.04 -15.67 12.30
C GLY A 145 -2.64 -16.39 13.58
N GLY A 146 -3.40 -16.20 14.66
CA GLY A 146 -3.21 -16.88 15.94
C GLY A 146 -3.30 -18.40 15.82
N GLY A 147 -4.32 -18.91 15.13
CA GLY A 147 -4.47 -20.35 14.90
C GLY A 147 -3.35 -20.97 14.07
N ILE A 148 -2.86 -20.26 13.04
CA ILE A 148 -1.70 -20.73 12.25
C ILE A 148 -0.44 -20.78 13.11
N LEU A 149 -0.20 -19.77 13.97
CA LEU A 149 0.96 -19.75 14.87
C LEU A 149 0.92 -20.88 15.91
N VAL A 150 -0.24 -21.13 16.52
CA VAL A 150 -0.42 -22.25 17.46
C VAL A 150 -0.23 -23.60 16.77
N ALA A 151 -0.75 -23.76 15.55
CA ALA A 151 -0.59 -24.99 14.78
C ALA A 151 0.90 -25.25 14.42
N LEU A 152 1.62 -24.20 13.99
CA LEU A 152 3.04 -24.30 13.68
C LEU A 152 3.89 -24.58 14.94
N ALA A 153 3.59 -23.94 16.07
CA ALA A 153 4.30 -24.21 17.31
C ALA A 153 4.15 -25.68 17.75
N ASN A 154 2.94 -26.21 17.72
CA ASN A 154 2.67 -27.60 18.06
C ASN A 154 3.31 -28.59 17.07
N MET A 155 3.30 -28.28 15.77
CA MET A 155 4.02 -29.06 14.77
C MET A 155 5.53 -29.08 15.07
N LEU A 156 6.14 -27.94 15.38
CA LEU A 156 7.57 -27.84 15.70
C LEU A 156 7.95 -28.61 16.97
N VAL A 157 7.09 -28.59 18.00
CA VAL A 157 7.26 -29.43 19.20
C VAL A 157 7.21 -30.92 18.84
N GLN A 158 6.31 -31.32 17.95
CA GLN A 158 6.23 -32.71 17.46
C GLN A 158 7.50 -33.14 16.69
N PHE A 159 8.21 -32.21 16.04
CA PHE A 159 9.52 -32.44 15.42
C PHE A 159 10.70 -32.46 16.42
N GLY A 160 10.44 -32.34 17.72
CA GLY A 160 11.44 -32.48 18.78
C GLY A 160 12.09 -31.19 19.24
N LEU A 161 11.52 -30.02 18.90
CA LEU A 161 11.98 -28.75 19.45
C LEU A 161 11.59 -28.61 20.93
N PRO A 162 12.46 -28.00 21.76
CA PRO A 162 12.22 -27.87 23.20
C PRO A 162 11.00 -26.98 23.45
N TYR A 163 10.19 -27.35 24.43
CA TYR A 163 9.06 -26.55 24.91
C TYR A 163 9.33 -26.13 26.35
N THR A 164 9.88 -24.92 26.53
CA THR A 164 10.21 -24.36 27.84
C THR A 164 9.46 -23.07 28.06
N ASP A 165 8.65 -23.06 29.11
CA ASP A 165 7.90 -21.89 29.57
C ASP A 165 8.81 -20.94 30.40
N MET A 166 8.38 -19.68 30.51
CA MET A 166 9.02 -18.61 31.30
C MET A 166 9.20 -18.98 32.78
N SER A 167 8.41 -19.91 33.31
CA SER A 167 8.52 -20.39 34.69
C SER A 167 9.80 -21.21 34.96
N LYS A 168 10.45 -21.76 33.93
CA LYS A 168 11.59 -22.68 34.06
C LYS A 168 12.91 -22.11 33.52
N GLY A 169 12.95 -20.83 33.16
CA GLY A 169 14.14 -20.15 32.62
C GLY A 169 13.86 -19.40 31.32
N ALA A 170 14.83 -19.37 30.41
CA ALA A 170 14.64 -18.75 29.09
C ALA A 170 13.56 -19.50 28.29
N PRO A 171 12.56 -18.79 27.74
CA PRO A 171 11.47 -19.43 27.01
C PRO A 171 11.99 -20.02 25.70
N SER A 172 11.47 -21.17 25.30
CA SER A 172 11.79 -21.73 24.00
C SER A 172 11.10 -20.95 22.89
N PHE A 173 11.71 -20.95 21.71
CA PHE A 173 11.11 -20.32 20.53
C PHE A 173 9.70 -20.85 20.25
N THR A 174 9.46 -22.15 20.41
CA THR A 174 8.14 -22.78 20.21
C THR A 174 7.11 -22.27 21.22
N TRP A 175 7.49 -22.09 22.48
CA TRP A 175 6.62 -21.54 23.51
C TRP A 175 6.27 -20.08 23.24
N VAL A 176 7.24 -19.28 22.77
CA VAL A 176 7.01 -17.87 22.40
C VAL A 176 6.06 -17.77 21.20
N VAL A 177 6.27 -18.58 20.16
CA VAL A 177 5.41 -18.62 18.97
C VAL A 177 3.99 -19.04 19.33
N GLU A 178 3.84 -20.05 20.19
CA GLU A 178 2.52 -20.46 20.69
C GLU A 178 1.84 -19.36 21.52
N SER A 179 2.59 -18.72 22.41
CA SER A 179 2.08 -17.63 23.26
C SER A 179 1.61 -16.43 22.44
N ILE A 180 2.37 -16.03 21.42
CA ILE A 180 1.94 -15.00 20.47
C ILE A 180 0.72 -15.45 19.68
N GLY A 181 0.66 -16.74 19.31
CA GLY A 181 -0.50 -17.33 18.66
C GLY A 181 -1.78 -17.19 19.50
N TYR A 182 -1.69 -17.43 20.81
CA TYR A 182 -2.83 -17.28 21.72
C TYR A 182 -3.32 -15.84 21.85
N LEU A 183 -2.46 -14.84 21.72
CA LEU A 183 -2.85 -13.42 21.69
C LEU A 183 -3.75 -13.09 20.48
N GLY A 184 -3.77 -13.91 19.44
CA GLY A 184 -4.69 -13.75 18.30
C GLY A 184 -6.15 -14.07 18.62
N PHE A 185 -6.42 -14.70 19.76
CA PHE A 185 -7.78 -15.09 20.20
C PHE A 185 -8.34 -14.20 21.33
N THR A 186 -7.57 -13.21 21.77
CA THR A 186 -7.93 -12.26 22.84
C THR A 186 -8.33 -10.92 22.25
#